data_AF-A0A3C1S3E4-F1
#
_entry.id   AF-A0A3C1S3E4-F1
#
_cell.length_a   1.000
_cell.length_b   1.000
_cell.length_c   1.000
_cell.angle_alpha   90.00
_cell.angle_beta   90.00
_cell.angle_gamma   90.00
#
_symmetry.space_group_name_H-M   'P 1'
#
loop_
_entity.id
_entity.type
_entity.pdbx_description
1 polymer ?
#
loop_
_entity_poly.entity_id
_entity_poly.type
_entity_poly.pdbx_seq_one_letter_code
_entity_poly.pdbx_strand_id
1 'polypeptide(L)'
;MFDNIKIGDEFAKFLTKVERRCITDSQWEFPYKIVEDPIWECSVTLLEMIRSRGIIHDLPPTCVVRNAQWAETKRERFHLKTTSNLLRSKFPKCLDNPVVGYYPPGGFVGWHTNFKVPGWIILFNWSEEGKGYFKYYHKNKLVTLEDNPGWNARVGRFPAEPENVLWHCAKTECRRFSFSYRFDNPLEWQKAVDCLVT
;
A
#
# COMPACT_ATOMS: atom_id res chain seq x y z
N MET A 1 14.46 6.25 4.55
CA MET A 1 13.87 5.02 5.11
C MET A 1 12.37 5.27 5.25
N PHE A 2 11.51 4.26 5.31
CA PHE A 2 10.07 4.53 5.49
C PHE A 2 9.78 4.82 6.96
N ASP A 3 9.33 6.05 7.26
CA ASP A 3 9.06 6.51 8.62
C ASP A 3 7.56 6.62 8.86
N ASN A 4 7.10 6.29 10.07
CA ASN A 4 5.71 6.46 10.48
C ASN A 4 5.44 7.94 10.74
N ILE A 5 4.39 8.48 10.12
CA ILE A 5 3.94 9.85 10.41
C ILE A 5 2.87 9.83 11.49
N LYS A 6 2.95 10.78 12.43
CA LYS A 6 1.85 11.07 13.34
C LYS A 6 0.83 11.90 12.59
N ILE A 7 -0.32 11.30 12.35
CA ILE A 7 -1.46 11.99 11.74
C ILE A 7 -1.95 13.07 12.70
N GLY A 8 -2.05 14.32 12.22
CA GLY A 8 -2.56 15.46 12.97
C GLY A 8 -4.02 15.27 13.40
N ASP A 9 -4.43 15.97 14.45
CA ASP A 9 -5.72 15.73 15.13
C ASP A 9 -6.93 15.90 14.21
N GLU A 10 -6.94 16.89 13.34
CA GLU A 10 -8.05 17.11 12.42
C GLU A 10 -8.13 16.01 11.36
N PHE A 11 -6.99 15.57 10.83
CA PHE A 11 -6.95 14.44 9.90
C PHE A 11 -7.29 13.12 10.61
N ALA A 12 -6.88 12.91 11.87
CA ALA A 12 -7.25 11.74 12.67
C ALA A 12 -8.76 11.67 12.95
N LYS A 13 -9.36 12.78 13.37
CA LYS A 13 -10.82 12.90 13.57
C LYS A 13 -11.58 12.65 12.27
N PHE A 14 -11.05 13.15 11.17
CA PHE A 14 -11.57 12.91 9.83
C PHE A 14 -11.56 11.42 9.45
N LEU A 15 -10.43 10.73 9.64
CA LEU A 15 -10.31 9.31 9.34
C LEU A 15 -11.27 8.47 10.18
N THR A 16 -11.42 8.80 11.46
CA THR A 16 -12.41 8.21 12.36
C THR A 16 -13.85 8.37 11.83
N LYS A 17 -14.16 9.53 11.22
CA LYS A 17 -15.49 9.80 10.64
C LYS A 17 -15.71 9.03 9.33
N VAL A 18 -14.68 8.83 8.51
CA VAL A 18 -14.74 8.00 7.30
C VAL A 18 -14.99 6.54 7.68
N GLU A 19 -14.27 6.04 8.68
CA GLU A 19 -14.41 4.69 9.23
C GLU A 19 -15.85 4.39 9.65
N ARG A 20 -16.47 5.30 10.41
CA ARG A 20 -17.87 5.15 10.87
C ARG A 20 -18.93 5.22 9.77
N ARG A 21 -18.64 5.81 8.61
CA ARG A 21 -19.63 6.11 7.55
C ARG A 21 -19.53 5.20 6.33
N CYS A 22 -18.38 4.55 6.12
CA CYS A 22 -18.10 3.77 4.91
C CYS A 22 -17.87 2.26 5.20
N ILE A 23 -18.00 1.84 6.46
CA ILE A 23 -17.79 0.45 6.88
C ILE A 23 -19.12 -0.11 7.36
N THR A 24 -19.97 -0.49 6.42
CA THR A 24 -21.02 -1.49 6.68
C THR A 24 -20.65 -2.73 5.89
N ASP A 25 -20.69 -3.91 6.51
CA ASP A 25 -20.20 -5.18 5.92
C ASP A 25 -20.75 -5.48 4.51
N SER A 26 -21.97 -5.04 4.20
CA SER A 26 -22.62 -5.23 2.90
C SER A 26 -21.96 -4.48 1.73
N GLN A 27 -21.14 -3.46 1.99
CA GLN A 27 -20.45 -2.67 0.95
C GLN A 27 -19.04 -3.23 0.63
N TRP A 28 -18.58 -4.23 1.38
CA TRP A 28 -17.22 -4.79 1.33
C TRP A 28 -17.16 -6.24 0.83
N GLU A 29 -18.29 -6.85 0.50
CA GLU A 29 -18.33 -8.18 -0.11
C GLU A 29 -17.96 -8.10 -1.60
N PHE A 30 -16.70 -8.40 -1.87
CA PHE A 30 -16.21 -8.62 -3.21
C PHE A 30 -16.07 -10.14 -3.44
N PRO A 31 -16.68 -10.69 -4.49
CA PRO A 31 -16.63 -12.13 -4.75
C PRO A 31 -15.27 -12.52 -5.34
N TYR A 32 -14.31 -12.91 -4.48
CA TYR A 32 -12.98 -13.37 -4.91
C TYR A 32 -12.88 -14.90 -4.97
N LYS A 33 -12.09 -15.40 -5.92
CA LYS A 33 -11.65 -16.80 -5.95
C LYS A 33 -10.38 -16.94 -5.11
N ILE A 34 -10.40 -17.82 -4.10
CA ILE A 34 -9.21 -18.17 -3.32
C ILE A 34 -8.30 -19.00 -4.21
N VAL A 35 -7.19 -18.43 -4.67
CA VAL A 35 -6.05 -19.21 -5.20
C VAL A 35 -5.21 -19.59 -3.99
N GLU A 36 -4.83 -20.87 -3.88
CA GLU A 36 -4.06 -21.41 -2.76
C GLU A 36 -2.87 -20.50 -2.39
N ASP A 37 -2.75 -20.23 -1.08
CA ASP A 37 -1.80 -19.31 -0.47
C ASP A 37 -0.35 -19.75 -0.69
N PRO A 38 0.49 -18.97 -1.37
CA PRO A 38 1.91 -19.10 -1.19
C PRO A 38 2.28 -18.07 -0.13
N ILE A 39 2.33 -18.51 1.13
CA ILE A 39 3.07 -17.87 2.25
C ILE A 39 4.46 -17.37 1.78
N TRP A 40 4.96 -17.95 0.68
CA TRP A 40 6.13 -17.64 -0.11
C TRP A 40 6.26 -16.23 -0.72
N GLU A 41 5.19 -15.57 -1.20
CA GLU A 41 5.33 -14.38 -2.07
C GLU A 41 5.91 -13.13 -1.37
N CYS A 42 5.81 -13.10 -0.04
CA CYS A 42 6.41 -12.07 0.82
C CYS A 42 7.52 -12.64 1.73
N SER A 43 8.03 -13.84 1.41
CA SER A 43 9.08 -14.54 2.17
C SER A 43 10.47 -14.03 1.83
N VAL A 44 11.39 -14.07 2.80
CA VAL A 44 12.79 -13.69 2.58
C VAL A 44 13.47 -14.63 1.60
N THR A 45 13.13 -15.91 1.65
CA THR A 45 13.68 -16.93 0.77
C THR A 45 13.38 -16.63 -0.70
N LEU A 46 12.16 -16.22 -1.04
CA LEU A 46 11.83 -15.78 -2.40
C LEU A 46 12.66 -14.57 -2.82
N LEU A 47 12.79 -13.56 -1.95
CA LEU A 47 13.60 -12.37 -2.22
C LEU A 47 15.05 -12.74 -2.51
N GLU A 48 15.65 -13.62 -1.70
CA GLU A 48 17.01 -14.10 -1.90
C GLU A 48 17.16 -14.87 -3.21
N MET A 49 16.19 -15.71 -3.57
CA MET A 49 16.17 -16.44 -4.84
C MET A 49 16.05 -15.53 -6.06
N ILE A 50 15.20 -14.50 -6.02
CA ILE A 50 15.07 -13.52 -7.11
C ILE A 50 16.40 -12.78 -7.29
N ARG A 51 16.99 -12.32 -6.18
CA ARG A 51 18.23 -11.56 -6.19
C ARG A 51 19.45 -12.39 -6.62
N SER A 52 19.56 -13.65 -6.21
CA SER A 52 20.66 -14.53 -6.61
C SER A 52 20.66 -14.83 -8.11
N ARG A 53 19.49 -14.74 -8.76
CA ARG A 53 19.33 -14.87 -10.21
C ARG A 53 19.58 -13.56 -10.97
N GLY A 54 19.89 -12.46 -10.27
CA GLY A 54 20.06 -11.14 -10.88
C GLY A 54 18.78 -10.56 -11.48
N ILE A 55 17.61 -11.06 -11.06
CA ILE A 55 16.31 -10.60 -11.57
C ILE A 55 15.89 -9.37 -10.77
N ILE A 56 15.42 -8.33 -11.46
CA ILE A 56 14.79 -7.16 -10.86
C ILE A 56 13.35 -7.09 -11.34
N HIS A 57 12.41 -7.32 -10.42
CA HIS A 57 10.99 -7.08 -10.67
C HIS A 57 10.70 -5.60 -10.41
N ASP A 58 10.52 -4.83 -11.48
CA ASP A 58 10.05 -3.45 -11.40
C ASP A 58 8.55 -3.40 -11.68
N LEU A 59 7.81 -2.79 -10.76
CA LEU A 59 6.38 -2.97 -10.57
C LEU A 59 6.03 -4.45 -10.26
N PRO A 60 4.95 -4.70 -9.49
CA PRO A 60 4.60 -6.08 -9.20
C PRO A 60 3.94 -6.72 -10.43
N PRO A 61 4.45 -7.86 -10.94
CA PRO A 61 3.75 -8.58 -12.00
C PRO A 61 2.38 -9.06 -11.51
N THR A 62 1.37 -9.11 -12.38
CA THR A 62 -0.02 -9.42 -11.98
C THR A 62 -0.18 -10.76 -11.27
N CYS A 63 0.68 -11.74 -11.57
CA CYS A 63 0.67 -13.06 -10.95
C CYS A 63 1.16 -13.10 -9.49
N VAL A 64 1.86 -12.06 -9.01
CA VAL A 64 2.32 -11.94 -7.62
C VAL A 64 1.54 -10.88 -6.86
N VAL A 65 0.31 -10.58 -7.31
CA VAL A 65 -0.58 -9.63 -6.65
C VAL A 65 -1.92 -10.29 -6.38
N ARG A 66 -2.37 -10.18 -5.15
CA ARG A 66 -3.73 -10.52 -4.72
C ARG A 66 -4.39 -9.29 -4.10
N ASN A 67 -4.85 -8.40 -4.97
CA ASN A 67 -5.57 -7.19 -4.59
C ASN A 67 -6.55 -6.79 -5.71
N ALA A 68 -7.56 -5.97 -5.37
CA ALA A 68 -8.60 -5.57 -6.31
C ALA A 68 -8.15 -4.52 -7.34
N GLN A 69 -6.93 -3.98 -7.24
CA GLN A 69 -6.37 -3.14 -8.32
C GLN A 69 -6.32 -3.94 -9.62
N TRP A 70 -6.21 -5.26 -9.50
CA TRP A 70 -6.27 -6.25 -10.58
C TRP A 70 -7.55 -7.07 -10.54
N ALA A 71 -8.66 -6.45 -10.14
CA ALA A 71 -9.97 -7.09 -10.04
C ALA A 71 -10.28 -7.92 -11.29
N GLU A 72 -10.65 -9.18 -11.08
CA GLU A 72 -10.85 -10.18 -12.13
C GLU A 72 -12.17 -9.91 -12.87
N THR A 73 -13.19 -9.45 -12.15
CA THR A 73 -14.54 -9.20 -12.68
C THR A 73 -14.84 -7.70 -12.89
N LYS A 74 -15.78 -7.42 -13.80
CA LYS A 74 -16.29 -6.05 -14.02
C LYS A 74 -16.96 -5.47 -12.76
N ARG A 75 -17.63 -6.32 -11.97
CA ARG A 75 -18.32 -5.92 -10.74
C ARG A 75 -17.34 -5.46 -9.67
N GLU A 76 -16.25 -6.20 -9.45
CA GLU A 76 -15.20 -5.83 -8.51
C GLU A 76 -14.51 -4.53 -8.92
N ARG A 77 -14.18 -4.37 -10.22
CA ARG A 77 -13.61 -3.12 -10.74
C ARG A 77 -14.53 -1.93 -10.48
N PHE A 78 -15.85 -2.09 -10.67
CA PHE A 78 -16.83 -1.05 -10.38
C PHE A 78 -16.89 -0.70 -8.89
N HIS A 79 -16.95 -1.69 -8.00
CA HIS A 79 -17.00 -1.47 -6.55
C HIS A 79 -15.72 -0.80 -6.05
N LEU A 80 -14.54 -1.30 -6.48
CA LEU A 80 -13.28 -0.68 -6.11
C LEU A 80 -13.23 0.77 -6.59
N LYS A 81 -13.64 1.06 -7.83
CA LYS A 81 -13.66 2.43 -8.35
C LYS A 81 -14.58 3.32 -7.51
N THR A 82 -15.80 2.89 -7.21
CA THR A 82 -16.76 3.69 -6.45
C THR A 82 -16.30 3.94 -5.02
N THR A 83 -15.83 2.90 -4.33
CA THR A 83 -15.31 3.02 -2.96
C THR A 83 -14.02 3.83 -2.92
N SER A 84 -13.10 3.64 -3.87
CA SER A 84 -11.88 4.44 -3.98
C SER A 84 -12.21 5.90 -4.25
N ASN A 85 -13.14 6.21 -5.15
CA ASN A 85 -13.57 7.59 -5.41
C ASN A 85 -14.17 8.22 -4.15
N LEU A 86 -15.03 7.47 -3.44
CA LEU A 86 -15.62 7.94 -2.19
C LEU A 86 -14.53 8.24 -1.17
N LEU A 87 -13.61 7.31 -0.90
CA LEU A 87 -12.51 7.51 0.04
C LEU A 87 -11.59 8.66 -0.38
N ARG A 88 -11.19 8.74 -1.65
CA ARG A 88 -10.35 9.82 -2.17
C ARG A 88 -10.99 11.20 -2.03
N SER A 89 -12.31 11.32 -2.23
CA SER A 89 -13.03 12.60 -2.05
C SER A 89 -12.92 13.19 -0.64
N LYS A 90 -12.38 12.40 0.29
CA LYS A 90 -12.25 12.71 1.70
C LYS A 90 -10.82 13.15 2.04
N PHE A 91 -9.79 12.79 1.25
CA PHE A 91 -8.41 13.24 1.47
C PHE A 91 -8.21 14.73 1.11
N PRO A 92 -7.23 15.42 1.74
CA PRO A 92 -6.84 16.77 1.35
C PRO A 92 -6.50 16.88 -0.14
N LYS A 93 -6.82 18.00 -0.77
CA LYS A 93 -6.53 18.22 -2.20
C LYS A 93 -5.04 18.20 -2.56
N CYS A 94 -4.14 18.44 -1.60
CA CYS A 94 -2.70 18.28 -1.81
C CYS A 94 -2.28 16.81 -2.01
N LEU A 95 -3.21 15.87 -1.77
CA LEU A 95 -3.07 14.44 -2.00
C LEU A 95 -4.06 14.01 -3.09
N ASP A 96 -3.69 14.24 -4.35
CA ASP A 96 -4.50 13.85 -5.50
C ASP A 96 -3.88 12.68 -6.28
N ASN A 97 -4.71 11.92 -7.01
CA ASN A 97 -4.31 10.82 -7.90
C ASN A 97 -3.44 9.71 -7.29
N PRO A 98 -3.84 9.06 -6.17
CA PRO A 98 -3.12 7.91 -5.63
C PRO A 98 -3.30 6.67 -6.50
N VAL A 99 -2.30 5.79 -6.46
CA VAL A 99 -2.48 4.38 -6.80
C VAL A 99 -3.21 3.72 -5.63
N VAL A 100 -4.36 3.09 -5.91
CA VAL A 100 -5.22 2.48 -4.89
C VAL A 100 -5.24 0.96 -5.02
N GLY A 101 -5.01 0.27 -3.92
CA GLY A 101 -5.15 -1.18 -3.81
C GLY A 101 -6.07 -1.56 -2.65
N TYR A 102 -6.95 -2.52 -2.88
CA TYR A 102 -7.72 -3.20 -1.82
C TYR A 102 -7.27 -4.65 -1.73
N TYR A 103 -6.92 -5.10 -0.53
CA TYR A 103 -6.50 -6.46 -0.25
C TYR A 103 -7.60 -7.11 0.59
N PRO A 104 -8.22 -8.20 0.12
CA PRO A 104 -9.07 -9.03 0.98
C PRO A 104 -8.21 -9.76 2.03
N PRO A 105 -8.83 -10.43 3.03
CA PRO A 105 -8.12 -11.39 3.86
C PRO A 105 -7.28 -12.38 3.02
N GLY A 106 -6.00 -12.54 3.39
CA GLY A 106 -5.00 -13.31 2.64
C GLY A 106 -4.44 -12.58 1.42
N GLY A 107 -4.77 -11.30 1.21
CA GLY A 107 -4.31 -10.48 0.10
C GLY A 107 -2.85 -10.01 0.27
N PHE A 108 -2.14 -9.86 -0.84
CA PHE A 108 -0.73 -9.45 -0.85
C PHE A 108 -0.32 -8.74 -2.14
N VAL A 109 0.84 -8.10 -2.10
CA VAL A 109 1.66 -7.71 -3.25
C VAL A 109 3.07 -8.22 -2.98
N GLY A 110 3.55 -9.14 -3.82
CA GLY A 110 4.83 -9.83 -3.64
C GLY A 110 6.04 -8.91 -3.79
N TRP A 111 7.23 -9.46 -3.64
CA TRP A 111 8.47 -8.70 -3.75
C TRP A 111 8.63 -8.03 -5.12
N HIS A 112 8.72 -6.70 -5.09
CA HIS A 112 8.98 -5.86 -6.26
C HIS A 112 9.78 -4.63 -5.85
N THR A 113 10.17 -3.87 -6.85
CA THR A 113 10.80 -2.57 -6.75
C THR A 113 9.96 -1.58 -7.56
N ASN A 114 10.20 -0.29 -7.36
CA ASN A 114 9.62 0.79 -8.16
C ASN A 114 10.74 1.70 -8.68
N PHE A 115 11.87 1.10 -9.08
CA PHE A 115 13.09 1.87 -9.37
C PHE A 115 13.01 2.60 -10.72
N LYS A 116 12.20 2.11 -11.67
CA LYS A 116 11.96 2.82 -12.94
C LYS A 116 10.97 3.98 -12.80
N VAL A 117 10.22 4.00 -11.69
CA VAL A 117 9.33 5.10 -11.30
C VAL A 117 9.72 5.61 -9.90
N PRO A 118 10.98 6.09 -9.74
CA PRO A 118 11.49 6.52 -8.44
C PRO A 118 10.72 7.76 -7.99
N GLY A 119 10.76 8.11 -6.71
CA GLY A 119 10.07 9.31 -6.24
C GLY A 119 9.82 9.31 -4.74
N TRP A 120 9.36 10.44 -4.24
CA TRP A 120 8.95 10.59 -2.85
C TRP A 120 7.54 10.03 -2.67
N ILE A 121 7.32 9.32 -1.58
CA ILE A 121 6.11 8.51 -1.37
C ILE A 121 5.45 8.92 -0.07
N ILE A 122 4.12 9.02 -0.12
CA ILE A 122 3.24 8.98 1.05
C ILE A 122 2.33 7.76 0.85
N LEU A 123 2.41 6.81 1.76
CA LEU A 123 1.66 5.57 1.73
C LEU A 123 0.70 5.54 2.91
N PHE A 124 -0.60 5.64 2.62
CA PHE A 124 -1.64 5.34 3.59
C PHE A 124 -2.10 3.91 3.44
N ASN A 125 -2.40 3.29 4.55
CA ASN A 125 -3.01 1.98 4.55
C ASN A 125 -3.98 1.86 5.72
N TRP A 126 -5.20 1.45 5.42
CA TRP A 126 -6.18 1.13 6.44
C TRP A 126 -6.19 -0.38 6.61
N SER A 127 -6.10 -0.87 7.84
CA SER A 127 -6.15 -2.30 8.18
C SER A 127 -7.29 -2.51 9.16
N GLU A 128 -8.23 -3.40 8.83
CA GLU A 128 -9.42 -3.63 9.66
C GLU A 128 -9.07 -4.07 11.08
N GLU A 129 -8.15 -5.02 11.21
CA GLU A 129 -7.78 -5.63 12.49
C GLU A 129 -6.28 -5.47 12.84
N GLY A 130 -5.53 -4.69 12.04
CA GLY A 130 -4.08 -4.58 12.20
C GLY A 130 -3.31 -5.87 11.86
N LYS A 131 -3.92 -6.80 11.13
CA LYS A 131 -3.30 -8.08 10.73
C LYS A 131 -2.58 -7.99 9.38
N GLY A 132 -1.94 -6.85 9.11
CA GLY A 132 -1.21 -6.58 7.87
C GLY A 132 0.16 -5.99 8.14
N TYR A 133 1.00 -5.98 7.11
CA TYR A 133 2.31 -5.34 7.20
C TYR A 133 2.78 -4.78 5.86
N PHE A 134 3.71 -3.84 5.94
CA PHE A 134 4.61 -3.45 4.86
C PHE A 134 6.02 -3.91 5.18
N LYS A 135 6.67 -4.62 4.27
CA LYS A 135 8.01 -5.16 4.47
C LYS A 135 8.92 -4.70 3.36
N TYR A 136 10.14 -4.29 3.70
CA TYR A 136 11.11 -3.84 2.72
C TYR A 136 12.52 -4.34 3.05
N TYR A 137 13.32 -4.49 1.99
CA TYR A 137 14.73 -4.80 2.06
C TYR A 137 15.53 -3.71 1.36
N HIS A 138 16.46 -3.12 2.09
CA HIS A 138 17.32 -2.07 1.58
C HIS A 138 18.67 -2.09 2.30
N LYS A 139 19.78 -1.98 1.54
CA LYS A 139 21.16 -1.97 2.09
C LYS A 139 21.42 -3.07 3.13
N ASN A 140 21.05 -4.30 2.79
CA ASN A 140 21.21 -5.49 3.64
C ASN A 140 20.43 -5.46 4.96
N LYS A 141 19.40 -4.60 5.05
CA LYS A 141 18.48 -4.57 6.16
C LYS A 141 17.09 -4.94 5.68
N LEU A 142 16.54 -5.99 6.27
CA LEU A 142 15.14 -6.36 6.17
C LEU A 142 14.37 -5.69 7.30
N VAL A 143 13.30 -4.96 6.97
CA VAL A 143 12.46 -4.27 7.94
C VAL A 143 11.01 -4.64 7.66
N THR A 144 10.29 -5.02 8.71
CA THR A 144 8.85 -5.24 8.67
C THR A 144 8.18 -4.17 9.52
N LEU A 145 7.23 -3.46 8.92
CA LEU A 145 6.41 -2.45 9.56
C LEU A 145 4.99 -3.03 9.66
N GLU A 146 4.64 -3.51 10.86
CA GLU A 146 3.29 -3.99 11.16
C GLU A 146 2.28 -2.84 11.03
N ASP A 147 1.07 -3.17 10.60
CA ASP A 147 -0.06 -2.25 10.57
C ASP A 147 -0.77 -2.26 11.93
N ASN A 148 -1.23 -1.10 12.38
CA ASN A 148 -2.20 -1.01 13.48
C ASN A 148 -3.63 -1.12 12.92
N PRO A 149 -4.62 -1.53 13.73
CA PRO A 149 -6.02 -1.39 13.36
C PRO A 149 -6.35 0.05 13.01
N GLY A 150 -7.16 0.24 11.98
CA GLY A 150 -7.47 1.55 11.42
C GLY A 150 -6.39 2.04 10.45
N TRP A 151 -6.18 3.36 10.41
CA TRP A 151 -5.28 3.99 9.45
C TRP A 151 -3.84 4.06 9.94
N ASN A 152 -2.93 3.73 9.04
CA ASN A 152 -1.49 3.86 9.17
C ASN A 152 -0.97 4.73 8.02
N ALA A 153 0.09 5.47 8.28
CA ALA A 153 0.70 6.34 7.30
C ALA A 153 2.22 6.27 7.38
N ARG A 154 2.85 6.12 6.21
CA ARG A 154 4.29 5.96 6.05
C ARG A 154 4.78 6.88 4.96
N VAL A 155 5.96 7.46 5.15
CA VAL A 155 6.56 8.33 4.14
C VAL A 155 7.98 7.88 3.82
N GLY A 156 8.41 8.08 2.59
CA GLY A 156 9.73 7.59 2.16
C GLY A 156 10.07 8.01 0.74
N ARG A 157 11.06 7.32 0.16
CA ARG A 157 11.50 7.55 -1.23
C ARG A 157 11.86 6.23 -1.88
N PHE A 158 11.37 5.99 -3.09
CA PHE A 158 11.88 4.94 -3.96
C PHE A 158 13.11 5.47 -4.71
N PRO A 159 14.28 4.83 -4.56
CA PRO A 159 15.52 5.23 -5.23
C PRO A 159 15.48 4.92 -6.72
N ALA A 160 16.28 5.65 -7.50
CA ALA A 160 16.39 5.48 -8.95
C ALA A 160 17.55 4.54 -9.34
N GLU A 161 18.47 4.27 -8.39
CA GLU A 161 19.70 3.55 -8.67
C GLU A 161 19.47 2.02 -8.64
N PRO A 162 19.75 1.28 -9.73
CA PRO A 162 19.60 -0.18 -9.80
C PRO A 162 20.41 -0.94 -8.73
N GLU A 163 21.57 -0.41 -8.34
CA GLU A 163 22.43 -0.95 -7.29
C GLU A 163 21.91 -0.70 -5.87
N ASN A 164 20.91 0.18 -5.72
CA ASN A 164 20.38 0.61 -4.43
C ASN A 164 18.85 0.52 -4.39
N VAL A 165 18.25 -0.39 -5.16
CA VAL A 165 16.80 -0.57 -5.19
C VAL A 165 16.22 -0.86 -3.80
N LEU A 166 15.00 -0.37 -3.58
CA LEU A 166 14.21 -0.70 -2.40
C LEU A 166 13.22 -1.79 -2.77
N TRP A 167 13.58 -3.03 -2.42
CA TRP A 167 12.67 -4.16 -2.51
C TRP A 167 11.59 -4.02 -1.46
N HIS A 168 10.34 -4.22 -1.83
CA HIS A 168 9.22 -4.16 -0.89
C HIS A 168 8.09 -5.09 -1.28
N CYS A 169 7.29 -5.44 -0.28
CA CYS A 169 6.07 -6.24 -0.40
C CYS A 169 5.10 -5.85 0.72
N ALA A 170 3.84 -6.28 0.62
CA ALA A 170 2.85 -6.12 1.67
C ALA A 170 1.88 -7.30 1.67
N LYS A 171 1.41 -7.70 2.85
CA LYS A 171 0.43 -8.79 3.04
C LYS A 171 -0.56 -8.41 4.13
N THR A 172 -1.74 -9.01 4.12
CA THR A 172 -2.75 -8.91 5.18
C THR A 172 -3.55 -10.19 5.34
N GLU A 173 -3.98 -10.48 6.57
CA GLU A 173 -4.97 -11.52 6.89
C GLU A 173 -6.36 -10.93 7.20
N CYS A 174 -6.52 -9.61 7.05
CA CYS A 174 -7.80 -8.89 7.17
C CYS A 174 -8.02 -7.97 5.97
N ARG A 175 -9.18 -7.30 5.88
CA ARG A 175 -9.42 -6.30 4.84
C ARG A 175 -8.40 -5.16 4.99
N ARG A 176 -7.78 -4.75 3.89
CA ARG A 176 -6.77 -3.68 3.89
C ARG A 176 -6.84 -2.79 2.66
N PHE A 177 -6.74 -1.48 2.85
CA PHE A 177 -6.53 -0.53 1.77
C PHE A 177 -5.09 -0.06 1.69
N SER A 178 -4.68 0.36 0.51
CA SER A 178 -3.48 1.16 0.32
C SER A 178 -3.76 2.29 -0.65
N PHE A 179 -3.30 3.49 -0.29
CA PHE A 179 -3.28 4.67 -1.13
C PHE A 179 -1.83 5.13 -1.19
N SER A 180 -1.22 4.99 -2.36
CA SER A 180 0.17 5.38 -2.61
C SER A 180 0.20 6.66 -3.44
N TYR A 181 0.70 7.74 -2.85
CA TYR A 181 0.93 9.02 -3.51
C TYR A 181 2.41 9.14 -3.83
N ARG A 182 2.72 9.53 -5.07
CA ARG A 182 4.09 9.66 -5.55
C ARG A 182 4.35 11.07 -6.06
N PHE A 183 5.48 11.63 -5.67
CA PHE A 183 5.89 13.00 -5.96
C PHE A 183 7.28 12.99 -6.60
N ASP A 184 7.43 13.75 -7.69
CA ASP A 184 8.75 14.05 -8.28
C ASP A 184 9.52 15.02 -7.39
N ASN A 185 8.83 16.05 -6.89
CA ASN A 185 9.42 17.17 -6.21
C ASN A 185 9.42 16.98 -4.67
N PRO A 186 10.59 16.97 -4.01
CA PRO A 186 10.67 16.86 -2.54
C PRO A 186 9.94 17.98 -1.80
N LEU A 187 9.87 19.19 -2.36
CA LEU A 187 9.19 20.32 -1.73
C LEU A 187 7.66 20.14 -1.74
N GLU A 188 7.11 19.61 -2.83
CA GLU A 188 5.67 19.30 -2.90
C GLU A 188 5.31 18.14 -1.98
N TRP A 189 6.16 17.11 -1.93
CA TRP A 189 6.03 16.04 -0.97
C TRP A 189 6.06 16.55 0.47
N GLN A 190 7.03 17.42 0.82
CA GLN A 190 7.13 17.97 2.17
C GLN A 190 5.88 18.79 2.53
N LYS A 191 5.39 19.65 1.62
CA LYS A 191 4.14 20.39 1.83
C LYS A 191 2.94 19.46 2.07
N ALA A 192 2.88 18.34 1.34
CA ALA A 192 1.83 17.34 1.54
C ALA A 192 1.96 16.63 2.88
N VAL A 193 3.17 16.31 3.34
CA VAL A 193 3.44 15.76 4.68
C VAL A 193 3.06 16.77 5.77
N ASP A 194 3.44 18.03 5.62
CA ASP A 194 3.16 19.08 6.59
C ASP A 194 1.64 19.25 6.80
N CYS A 195 0.86 19.23 5.71
CA CYS A 195 -0.61 19.27 5.76
C CYS A 195 -1.23 18.10 6.55
N LEU A 196 -0.53 16.97 6.72
CA LEU A 196 -1.03 15.79 7.41
C LEU A 196 -0.71 15.78 8.90
N VAL A 197 0.30 16.56 9.33
CA VAL A 197 0.78 16.58 10.72
C VAL A 197 0.29 17.81 11.50
N THR A 198 -0.30 18.79 10.80
CA THR A 198 -0.98 19.98 11.36
C THR A 198 -2.48 19.77 11.47
#